data_AF-A0A9W4P6E2-F1
#
_entry.id   AF-A0A9W4P6E2-F1
#
_cell.length_a   1.000
_cell.length_b   1.000
_cell.length_c   1.000
_cell.angle_alpha   90.00
_cell.angle_beta   90.00
_cell.angle_gamma   90.00
#
_symmetry.space_group_name_H-M   'P 1'
#
loop_
_entity.id
_entity.type
_entity.pdbx_description
1 polymer ?
#
loop_
_entity_poly.entity_id
_entity_poly.type
_entity_poly.pdbx_seq_one_letter_code
_entity_poly.pdbx_strand_id
1 'polypeptide(L)'
;MKPAGRNETAFISGPIDTGPEESYFHTHYVSQINHAINLNHLFVIGPIPTGVDADALNYLLEYPISPSRVTIFVTQAENGMWGAHFRSFGVNVQVVEGQMSRDRDTALTSASTYDILRVRTKKEAKAFYGRMWRDGHVTNTERNWKRRRGIAEDEIIEEEAINSSMGYDLGRTPNSPGFC
;
A
#
# COMPACT_ATOMS: atom_id res chain seq x y z
N MET A 1 19.19 -25.72 -13.24
CA MET A 1 18.95 -24.27 -13.03
C MET A 1 17.50 -24.08 -12.63
N LYS A 2 17.22 -23.55 -11.43
CA LYS A 2 15.87 -23.04 -11.12
C LYS A 2 15.66 -21.79 -11.98
N PRO A 3 14.51 -21.59 -12.65
CA PRO A 3 14.24 -20.29 -13.25
C PRO A 3 14.33 -19.25 -12.14
N ALA A 4 15.10 -18.19 -12.36
CA ALA A 4 15.05 -17.01 -11.50
C ALA A 4 13.58 -16.57 -11.49
N GLY A 5 12.92 -16.67 -10.33
CA GLY A 5 11.55 -16.21 -10.17
C GLY A 5 11.49 -14.77 -10.68
N ARG A 6 10.47 -14.44 -11.47
CA ARG A 6 10.21 -13.05 -11.88
C ARG A 6 10.29 -12.20 -10.62
N ASN A 7 11.10 -11.13 -10.63
CA ASN A 7 11.00 -10.11 -9.57
C ASN A 7 9.58 -9.53 -9.65
N GLU A 8 8.72 -9.96 -8.74
CA GLU A 8 7.38 -9.40 -8.61
C GLU A 8 7.46 -7.96 -8.12
N THR A 9 6.41 -7.19 -8.39
CA THR A 9 6.33 -5.77 -8.02
C THR A 9 5.13 -5.56 -7.10
N ALA A 10 5.39 -5.18 -5.86
CA ALA A 10 4.38 -4.87 -4.85
C ALA A 10 3.90 -3.43 -4.97
N PHE A 11 2.59 -3.19 -5.05
CA PHE A 11 2.00 -1.86 -4.86
C PHE A 11 1.62 -1.65 -3.41
N ILE A 12 2.31 -0.73 -2.73
CA ILE A 12 1.99 -0.35 -1.36
C ILE A 12 0.98 0.81 -1.38
N SER A 13 -0.15 0.65 -0.70
CA SER A 13 -1.16 1.69 -0.56
C SER A 13 -1.92 1.56 0.76
N GLY A 14 -2.26 2.69 1.39
CA GLY A 14 -3.02 2.68 2.62
C GLY A 14 -3.58 4.05 3.02
N PRO A 15 -4.09 4.18 4.26
CA PRO A 15 -4.61 5.45 4.76
C PRO A 15 -3.53 6.52 4.90
N ILE A 16 -3.94 7.78 4.72
CA ILE A 16 -3.09 8.98 4.84
C ILE A 16 -2.69 9.32 6.28
N ASP A 17 -3.36 8.72 7.26
CA ASP A 17 -3.09 8.91 8.68
C ASP A 17 -2.78 7.53 9.25
N THR A 18 -1.65 7.38 9.91
CA THR A 18 -1.16 6.11 10.46
C THR A 18 -1.08 6.11 11.99
N GLY A 19 -1.68 7.12 12.64
CA GLY A 19 -1.64 7.29 14.08
C GLY A 19 -0.28 7.76 14.61
N PRO A 20 -0.13 7.88 15.93
CA PRO A 20 1.15 8.23 16.56
C PRO A 20 2.23 7.21 16.20
N GLU A 21 3.45 7.71 15.98
CA GLU A 21 4.65 6.90 15.69
C GLU A 21 4.41 5.83 14.62
N GLU A 22 3.60 6.15 13.60
CA GLU A 22 3.35 5.26 12.47
C GLU A 22 2.76 3.89 12.91
N SER A 23 2.12 3.84 14.07
CA SER A 23 1.69 2.59 14.73
C SER A 23 0.80 1.70 13.84
N TYR A 24 -0.08 2.30 13.03
CA TYR A 24 -0.88 1.56 12.05
C TYR A 24 -0.02 0.92 10.96
N PHE A 25 1.00 1.64 10.47
CA PHE A 25 1.94 1.14 9.48
C PHE A 25 2.75 -0.02 10.04
N HIS A 26 3.36 0.14 11.23
CA HIS A 26 4.14 -0.92 11.88
C HIS A 26 3.32 -2.17 12.17
N THR A 27 2.08 -2.02 12.64
CA THR A 27 1.22 -3.15 12.99
C THR A 27 0.82 -3.99 11.77
N HIS A 28 0.59 -3.34 10.62
CA HIS A 28 -0.02 -4.00 9.47
C HIS A 28 0.94 -4.23 8.30
N TYR A 29 1.81 -3.27 7.96
CA TYR A 29 2.53 -3.30 6.69
C TYR A 29 3.92 -3.92 6.79
N VAL A 30 4.63 -3.69 7.90
CA VAL A 30 6.05 -4.07 8.04
C VAL A 30 6.30 -5.56 7.80
N SER A 31 5.44 -6.45 8.31
CA SER A 31 5.62 -7.90 8.12
C SER A 31 5.53 -8.32 6.65
N GLN A 32 4.57 -7.76 5.89
CA GLN A 32 4.39 -8.05 4.47
C GLN A 32 5.47 -7.41 3.62
N ILE A 33 5.89 -6.18 3.96
CA ILE A 33 7.01 -5.51 3.29
C ILE A 33 8.30 -6.33 3.48
N ASN A 34 8.59 -6.77 4.71
CA ASN A 34 9.76 -7.62 4.98
C ASN A 34 9.71 -8.94 4.22
N HIS A 35 8.53 -9.55 4.10
CA HIS A 35 8.36 -10.74 3.28
C HIS A 35 8.72 -10.47 1.80
N ALA A 36 8.22 -9.37 1.22
CA ALA A 36 8.54 -8.95 -0.15
C ALA A 36 10.03 -8.61 -0.32
N ILE A 37 10.66 -7.96 0.67
CA ILE A 37 12.09 -7.68 0.68
C ILE A 37 12.89 -8.98 0.57
N ASN A 38 12.56 -9.98 1.41
CA ASN A 38 13.24 -11.28 1.47
C ASN A 38 13.10 -12.09 0.17
N LEU A 39 12.01 -11.90 -0.57
CA LEU A 39 11.80 -12.49 -1.89
C LEU A 39 12.43 -11.68 -3.03
N ASN A 40 13.16 -10.60 -2.72
CA ASN A 40 13.80 -9.71 -3.68
C ASN A 40 12.83 -9.02 -4.66
N HIS A 41 11.62 -8.71 -4.19
CA HIS A 41 10.60 -8.02 -4.99
C HIS A 41 10.92 -6.52 -5.18
N LEU A 42 10.28 -5.91 -6.17
CA LEU A 42 10.28 -4.47 -6.44
C LEU A 42 9.07 -3.81 -5.76
N PHE A 43 9.12 -2.49 -5.60
CA PHE A 43 8.07 -1.73 -4.95
C PHE A 43 7.62 -0.56 -5.81
N VAL A 44 6.30 -0.37 -5.91
CA VAL A 44 5.70 0.85 -6.44
C VAL A 44 4.85 1.51 -5.37
N ILE A 45 4.95 2.83 -5.27
CA ILE A 45 4.30 3.62 -4.22
C ILE A 45 3.75 4.91 -4.83
N GLY A 46 2.66 5.43 -4.24
CA GLY A 46 2.20 6.78 -4.53
C GLY A 46 3.16 7.87 -4.00
N PRO A 47 2.97 9.13 -4.42
CA PRO A 47 3.81 10.25 -4.06
C PRO A 47 3.28 11.00 -2.83
N ILE A 48 2.39 10.37 -2.06
CA ILE A 48 1.74 11.03 -0.92
C ILE A 48 2.80 11.21 0.18
N PRO A 49 3.06 12.45 0.64
CA PRO A 49 4.13 12.74 1.60
C PRO A 49 3.76 12.38 3.05
N THR A 50 2.59 11.78 3.29
CA THR A 50 2.11 11.36 4.62
C THR A 50 1.35 10.04 4.54
N GLY A 51 1.28 9.33 5.67
CA GLY A 51 0.56 8.07 5.82
C GLY A 51 1.34 6.89 5.22
N VAL A 52 0.64 5.79 4.94
CA VAL A 52 1.27 4.51 4.59
C VAL A 52 2.26 4.62 3.43
N ASP A 53 1.97 5.41 2.41
CA ASP A 53 2.85 5.59 1.25
C ASP A 53 4.20 6.22 1.68
N ALA A 54 4.16 7.24 2.54
CA ALA A 54 5.35 7.92 3.05
C ALA A 54 6.11 7.06 4.07
N ASP A 55 5.39 6.44 5.01
CA ASP A 55 5.96 5.55 6.02
C ASP A 55 6.66 4.36 5.35
N ALA A 56 6.06 3.81 4.28
CA ALA A 56 6.67 2.75 3.47
C ALA A 56 7.95 3.20 2.76
N LEU A 57 7.95 4.39 2.16
CA LEU A 57 9.14 4.94 1.51
C LEU A 57 10.27 5.10 2.52
N ASN A 58 10.00 5.73 3.68
CA ASN A 58 11.00 5.90 4.74
C ASN A 58 11.54 4.54 5.21
N TYR A 59 10.65 3.60 5.51
CA TYR A 59 11.03 2.25 5.93
C TYR A 59 11.93 1.54 4.91
N LEU A 60 11.59 1.62 3.62
CA LEU A 60 12.35 0.99 2.54
C LEU A 60 13.71 1.65 2.31
N LEU A 61 13.84 2.95 2.56
CA LEU A 61 15.12 3.67 2.45
C LEU A 61 16.05 3.42 3.64
N GLU A 62 15.49 3.18 4.83
CA GLU A 62 16.25 2.80 6.03
C GLU A 62 16.67 1.32 6.00
N TYR A 63 15.88 0.46 5.36
CA TYR A 63 16.22 -0.94 5.19
C TYR A 63 17.36 -1.12 4.16
N PRO A 64 18.26 -2.11 4.30
CA PRO A 64 19.38 -2.35 3.37
C PRO A 64 18.95 -2.93 1.99
N ILE A 65 17.98 -2.31 1.32
CA ILE A 65 17.65 -2.58 -0.08
C ILE A 65 18.20 -1.45 -0.97
N SER A 66 18.45 -1.74 -2.25
CA SER A 66 18.81 -0.67 -3.19
C SER A 66 17.60 0.25 -3.43
N PRO A 67 17.74 1.59 -3.33
CA PRO A 67 16.67 2.54 -3.65
C PRO A 67 16.11 2.37 -5.07
N SER A 68 16.93 1.86 -6.01
CA SER A 68 16.50 1.52 -7.38
C SER A 68 15.42 0.44 -7.46
N ARG A 69 15.13 -0.28 -6.35
CA ARG A 69 14.00 -1.23 -6.23
C ARG A 69 12.66 -0.54 -6.00
N VAL A 70 12.66 0.77 -5.72
CA VAL A 70 11.47 1.56 -5.44
C VAL A 70 11.19 2.48 -6.63
N THR A 71 9.94 2.50 -7.08
CA THR A 71 9.45 3.41 -8.12
C THR A 71 8.27 4.20 -7.60
N ILE A 72 8.39 5.52 -7.59
CA ILE A 72 7.31 6.44 -7.21
C ILE A 72 6.61 6.93 -8.47
N PHE A 73 5.30 6.75 -8.53
CA PHE A 73 4.50 7.28 -9.63
C PHE A 73 4.00 8.68 -9.25
N VAL A 74 4.14 9.64 -10.16
CA VAL A 74 3.73 11.04 -9.96
C VAL A 74 2.94 11.54 -11.17
N THR A 75 1.92 12.36 -10.95
CA THR A 75 1.36 13.21 -12.01
C THR A 75 2.38 14.28 -12.43
N GLN A 76 2.12 14.98 -13.54
CA GLN A 76 2.98 16.08 -13.98
C GLN A 76 3.11 17.19 -12.93
N ALA A 77 2.00 17.54 -12.28
CA ALA A 77 1.98 18.54 -11.21
C ALA A 77 2.78 18.07 -9.99
N GLU A 78 2.59 16.82 -9.54
CA GLU A 78 3.35 16.24 -8.42
C GLU A 78 4.84 16.13 -8.73
N ASN A 79 5.22 15.82 -9.98
CA ASN A 79 6.61 15.81 -10.41
C ASN A 79 7.25 17.20 -10.30
N GLY A 80 6.50 18.26 -10.64
CA GLY A 80 6.96 19.64 -10.51
C GLY A 80 7.19 20.07 -9.05
N MET A 81 6.40 19.53 -8.11
CA MET A 81 6.50 19.85 -6.68
C MET A 81 7.54 18.99 -5.95
N TRP A 82 7.50 17.68 -6.15
CA TRP A 82 8.22 16.70 -5.31
C TRP A 82 9.17 15.81 -6.09
N GLY A 83 9.15 15.84 -7.43
CA GLY A 83 9.92 14.92 -8.25
C GLY A 83 11.43 15.04 -8.03
N ALA A 84 11.97 16.24 -7.81
CA ALA A 84 13.40 16.42 -7.51
C ALA A 84 13.76 15.83 -6.14
N HIS A 85 12.90 16.02 -5.14
CA HIS A 85 13.07 15.46 -3.81
C HIS A 85 13.09 13.93 -3.83
N PHE A 86 12.13 13.31 -4.51
CA PHE A 86 12.11 11.84 -4.66
C PHE A 86 13.37 11.33 -5.38
N ARG A 87 13.76 11.96 -6.49
CA ARG A 87 15.00 11.56 -7.20
C ARG A 87 16.24 11.69 -6.33
N SER A 88 16.27 12.62 -5.36
CA SER A 88 17.41 12.79 -4.45
C SER A 88 17.63 11.58 -3.53
N PHE A 89 16.61 10.75 -3.31
CA PHE A 89 16.72 9.49 -2.58
C PHE A 89 17.29 8.33 -3.42
N GLY A 90 17.51 8.54 -4.72
CA GLY A 90 18.00 7.49 -5.63
C GLY A 90 16.93 6.48 -6.06
N VAL A 91 15.65 6.73 -5.76
CA VAL A 91 14.52 5.93 -6.26
C VAL A 91 14.17 6.31 -7.71
N ASN A 92 13.45 5.44 -8.39
CA ASN A 92 12.91 5.76 -9.71
C ASN A 92 11.68 6.65 -9.57
N VAL A 93 11.49 7.60 -10.49
CA VAL A 93 10.29 8.45 -10.55
C VAL A 93 9.66 8.31 -11.92
N GLN A 94 8.45 7.73 -11.97
CA GLN A 94 7.67 7.56 -13.18
C GLN A 94 6.60 8.66 -13.26
N VAL A 95 6.71 9.53 -14.27
CA VAL A 95 5.68 10.54 -14.53
C VAL A 95 4.58 9.90 -15.36
N VAL A 96 3.33 9.99 -14.89
CA VAL A 96 2.16 9.50 -15.61
C VAL A 96 1.51 10.62 -16.43
N GLU A 97 0.98 10.24 -17.59
CA GLU A 97 0.09 11.11 -18.36
C GLU A 97 -1.27 11.18 -17.65
N GLY A 98 -1.62 12.36 -17.16
CA GLY A 98 -2.81 12.56 -16.35
C GLY A 98 -2.61 13.67 -15.33
N GLN A 99 -3.71 14.24 -14.87
CA GLN A 99 -3.72 15.30 -13.85
C GLN A 99 -4.34 14.83 -12.54
N MET A 100 -5.02 13.67 -12.56
CA MET A 100 -5.80 13.19 -11.42
C MET A 100 -5.08 12.03 -10.72
N SER A 101 -5.26 11.94 -9.40
CA SER A 101 -4.75 10.82 -8.59
C SER A 101 -5.22 9.45 -9.13
N ARG A 102 -6.44 9.37 -9.68
CA ARG A 102 -6.96 8.13 -10.29
C ARG A 102 -6.14 7.64 -11.48
N ASP A 103 -5.58 8.55 -12.28
CA ASP A 103 -4.83 8.22 -13.50
C ASP A 103 -3.51 7.55 -13.08
N ARG A 104 -2.87 8.16 -12.07
CA ARG A 104 -1.69 7.63 -11.39
C ARG A 104 -1.97 6.29 -10.71
N ASP A 105 -3.06 6.16 -9.96
CA ASP A 105 -3.39 4.92 -9.24
C ASP A 105 -3.69 3.78 -10.21
N THR A 106 -4.25 4.08 -11.38
CA THR A 106 -4.43 3.12 -12.48
C THR A 106 -3.08 2.65 -13.03
N ALA A 107 -2.15 3.57 -13.25
CA ALA A 107 -0.80 3.25 -13.69
C ALA A 107 -0.03 2.43 -12.64
N LEU A 108 -0.13 2.78 -11.36
CA LEU A 108 0.44 2.02 -10.23
C LEU A 108 -0.07 0.59 -10.21
N THR A 109 -1.39 0.41 -10.32
CA THR A 109 -2.03 -0.92 -10.36
C THR A 109 -1.53 -1.73 -11.55
N SER A 110 -1.36 -1.08 -12.72
CA SER A 110 -0.90 -1.74 -13.95
C SER A 110 0.58 -2.10 -13.93
N ALA A 111 1.40 -1.34 -13.20
CA ALA A 111 2.85 -1.54 -13.06
C ALA A 111 3.23 -2.56 -11.97
N SER A 112 2.25 -3.07 -11.21
CA SER A 112 2.45 -3.98 -10.09
C SER A 112 1.76 -5.32 -10.31
N THR A 113 2.33 -6.38 -9.73
CA THR A 113 1.81 -7.74 -9.83
C THR A 113 0.86 -8.08 -8.69
N TYR A 114 1.04 -7.48 -7.51
CA TYR A 114 0.16 -7.64 -6.35
C TYR A 114 0.16 -6.38 -5.48
N ASP A 115 -0.76 -6.33 -4.51
CA ASP A 115 -0.87 -5.21 -3.57
C ASP A 115 -0.36 -5.61 -2.17
N ILE A 116 0.20 -4.65 -1.45
CA ILE A 116 0.34 -4.65 0.00
C ILE A 116 -0.53 -3.50 0.49
N LEU A 117 -1.78 -3.81 0.81
CA LEU A 117 -2.77 -2.81 1.19
C LEU A 117 -3.72 -3.33 2.26
N ARG A 118 -4.19 -2.43 3.12
CA ARG A 118 -5.19 -2.73 4.13
C ARG A 118 -6.19 -1.59 4.25
N VAL A 119 -7.47 -1.92 4.19
CA VAL A 119 -8.56 -0.97 4.48
C VAL A 119 -8.88 -0.99 5.98
N ARG A 120 -9.15 0.18 6.57
CA ARG A 120 -9.65 0.22 7.94
C ARG A 120 -11.05 -0.40 7.97
N THR A 121 -11.29 -1.30 8.92
CA THR A 121 -12.65 -1.78 9.18
C THR A 121 -13.55 -0.63 9.62
N LYS A 122 -14.88 -0.76 9.45
CA LYS A 122 -15.84 0.24 9.96
C LYS A 122 -15.63 0.52 11.45
N LYS A 123 -15.29 -0.50 12.25
CA LYS A 123 -15.00 -0.35 13.68
C LYS A 123 -13.77 0.53 13.91
N GLU A 124 -12.67 0.26 13.21
CA GLU A 124 -11.44 1.05 13.31
C GLU A 124 -11.66 2.48 12.81
N ALA A 125 -12.34 2.65 11.67
CA ALA A 125 -12.58 3.95 11.09
C ALA A 125 -13.51 4.81 11.95
N LYS A 126 -14.55 4.23 12.57
CA LYS A 126 -15.42 4.92 13.53
C LYS A 126 -14.67 5.33 14.80
N ALA A 127 -13.85 4.43 15.35
CA ALA A 127 -13.02 4.75 16.51
C ALA A 127 -12.01 5.87 16.20
N PHE A 128 -11.47 5.87 14.98
CA PHE A 128 -10.46 6.83 14.53
C PHE A 128 -11.04 8.21 14.19
N TYR A 129 -12.02 8.26 13.28
CA TYR A 129 -12.58 9.53 12.78
C TYR A 129 -13.67 10.11 13.69
N GLY A 130 -14.25 9.32 14.58
CA GLY A 130 -15.33 9.75 15.47
C GLY A 130 -16.47 10.41 14.69
N ARG A 131 -16.76 11.69 15.00
CA ARG A 131 -17.82 12.47 14.35
C ARG A 131 -17.54 12.82 12.88
N MET A 132 -16.29 12.71 12.43
CA MET A 132 -15.93 12.95 11.02
C MET A 132 -16.12 11.70 10.14
N TRP A 133 -16.45 10.55 10.72
CA TRP A 133 -16.78 9.34 9.98
C TRP A 133 -17.99 9.57 9.07
N ARG A 134 -17.95 8.99 7.86
CA ARG A 134 -19.03 9.04 6.87
C ARG A 134 -19.33 7.63 6.39
N ASP A 135 -20.57 7.17 6.54
CA ASP A 135 -21.00 5.89 5.98
C ASP A 135 -20.96 5.92 4.45
N GLY A 136 -20.57 4.79 3.84
CA GLY A 136 -20.47 4.64 2.39
C GLY A 136 -19.25 5.32 1.74
N HIS A 137 -18.30 5.84 2.51
CA HIS A 137 -17.07 6.41 1.95
C HIS A 137 -16.09 5.33 1.47
N VAL A 138 -15.98 5.19 0.15
CA VAL A 138 -14.99 4.32 -0.50
C VAL A 138 -13.62 5.01 -0.54
N THR A 139 -12.63 4.37 0.07
CA THR A 139 -11.24 4.87 0.12
C THR A 139 -10.50 4.61 -1.20
N ASN A 140 -9.43 5.37 -1.49
CA ASN A 140 -8.60 5.07 -2.66
C ASN A 140 -7.94 3.69 -2.57
N THR A 141 -7.56 3.26 -1.37
CA THR A 141 -7.03 1.92 -1.10
C THR A 141 -8.03 0.82 -1.51
N GLU A 142 -9.31 0.99 -1.18
CA GLU A 142 -10.38 0.09 -1.63
C GLU A 142 -10.57 0.12 -3.15
N ARG A 143 -10.56 1.33 -3.77
CA ARG A 143 -10.64 1.46 -5.24
C ARG A 143 -9.49 0.72 -5.93
N ASN A 144 -8.28 0.77 -5.39
CA ASN A 144 -7.11 0.06 -5.92
C ASN A 144 -7.31 -1.46 -5.88
N TRP A 145 -7.78 -1.97 -4.74
CA TRP A 145 -8.11 -3.40 -4.57
C TRP A 145 -9.18 -3.88 -5.56
N LYS A 146 -10.25 -3.09 -5.73
CA LYS A 146 -11.34 -3.36 -6.68
C LYS A 146 -10.84 -3.35 -8.13
N ARG A 147 -10.06 -2.34 -8.51
CA ARG A 147 -9.50 -2.18 -9.86
C ARG A 147 -8.70 -3.40 -10.29
N ARG A 148 -7.82 -3.92 -9.42
CA ARG A 148 -7.03 -5.12 -9.74
C ARG A 148 -7.89 -6.34 -10.02
N ARG A 149 -9.06 -6.42 -9.39
CA ARG A 149 -9.98 -7.57 -9.46
C ARG A 149 -11.08 -7.40 -10.51
N GLY A 150 -11.13 -6.26 -11.22
CA GLY A 150 -12.20 -5.96 -12.17
C GLY A 150 -13.57 -5.80 -11.51
N ILE A 151 -13.60 -5.48 -10.22
CA ILE A 151 -14.83 -5.26 -9.44
C ILE A 151 -15.30 -3.82 -9.68
N ALA A 152 -16.61 -3.63 -9.86
CA ALA A 152 -17.19 -2.30 -10.07
C ALA A 152 -17.06 -1.43 -8.81
N GLU A 153 -16.91 -0.11 -8.97
CA GLU A 153 -16.70 0.78 -7.82
C GLU A 153 -17.90 0.81 -6.85
N ASP A 154 -19.11 0.66 -7.38
CA ASP A 154 -20.39 0.66 -6.66
C ASP A 154 -20.73 -0.68 -6.00
N GLU A 155 -19.98 -1.74 -6.30
CA GLU A 155 -20.14 -3.04 -5.64
C GLU A 155 -19.68 -2.95 -4.18
N ILE A 156 -20.56 -3.31 -3.24
CA ILE A 156 -20.27 -3.24 -1.80
C ILE A 156 -19.58 -4.53 -1.37
N ILE A 157 -18.35 -4.41 -0.87
CA ILE A 157 -17.56 -5.50 -0.29
C ILE A 157 -17.19 -5.12 1.13
N GLU A 158 -17.40 -6.03 2.09
CA GLU A 158 -17.05 -5.79 3.49
C GLU A 158 -15.54 -5.68 3.68
N GLU A 159 -15.11 -4.77 4.56
CA GLU A 159 -13.70 -4.45 4.78
C GLU A 159 -12.91 -5.65 5.31
N GLU A 160 -13.56 -6.52 6.10
CA GLU A 160 -13.00 -7.78 6.57
C GLU A 160 -12.68 -8.71 5.40
N ALA A 161 -13.56 -8.84 4.41
CA ALA A 161 -13.33 -9.70 3.25
C ALA A 161 -12.15 -9.19 2.39
N ILE A 162 -12.05 -7.87 2.22
CA ILE A 162 -10.90 -7.23 1.56
C ILE A 162 -9.63 -7.59 2.33
N ASN A 163 -9.60 -7.35 3.64
CA ASN A 163 -8.43 -7.57 4.49
C ASN A 163 -8.01 -9.05 4.55
N SER A 164 -8.95 -9.99 4.67
CA SER A 164 -8.67 -11.43 4.63
C SER A 164 -8.07 -11.85 3.29
N SER A 165 -8.57 -11.31 2.17
CA SER A 165 -8.01 -11.58 0.84
C SER A 165 -6.57 -11.07 0.66
N MET A 166 -6.17 -10.11 1.50
CA MET A 166 -4.84 -9.52 1.54
C MET A 166 -3.97 -10.11 2.67
N GLY A 167 -4.43 -11.17 3.33
CA GLY A 167 -3.68 -11.88 4.38
C GLY A 167 -3.67 -11.20 5.76
N TYR A 168 -4.55 -10.23 6.00
CA TYR A 168 -4.65 -9.50 7.29
C TYR A 168 -5.62 -10.15 8.29
N ASP A 169 -5.83 -11.47 8.18
CA ASP A 169 -6.93 -12.14 8.87
C ASP A 169 -6.89 -11.95 10.39
N LEU A 170 -7.93 -11.28 10.90
CA LEU A 170 -8.14 -10.89 12.29
C LEU A 170 -8.66 -12.10 13.07
N GLY A 171 -7.75 -12.90 13.66
CA GLY A 171 -8.14 -13.78 14.78
C GLY A 171 -8.10 -15.29 14.58
N ARG A 172 -7.10 -15.84 13.89
CA ARG A 172 -6.53 -17.11 14.42
C ARG A 172 -5.63 -16.76 15.58
N THR A 173 -6.15 -16.89 16.79
CA THR A 173 -5.30 -17.28 17.93
C THR A 173 -4.46 -18.48 17.45
N PRO A 174 -3.13 -18.50 17.68
CA PRO A 174 -2.42 -19.76 17.61
C PRO A 174 -3.15 -20.68 18.60
N ASN A 175 -3.69 -21.78 18.09
CA ASN A 175 -4.25 -22.83 18.92
C ASN A 175 -3.34 -23.03 20.12
N SER A 176 -3.93 -22.94 21.32
CA SER A 176 -3.30 -23.40 22.55
C SER A 176 -2.63 -24.75 22.29
N PRO A 177 -1.40 -24.96 22.77
CA PRO A 177 -0.75 -26.25 22.60
C PRO A 177 -1.65 -27.30 23.27
N GLY A 178 -2.06 -28.29 22.48
CA GLY A 178 -2.62 -29.52 23.02
C GLY A 178 -1.60 -30.07 24.01
N PHE A 179 -2.01 -30.14 25.28
CA PHE A 179 -1.31 -30.93 26.26
C PHE A 179 -1.35 -32.40 25.81
N CYS A 180 -0.22 -33.06 26.07
CA CYS A 180 0.10 -34.46 25.82
C CYS A 180 -1.01 -35.45 26.15
#